data_AF-A0A369Y0J3-F1
#
_entry.id   AF-A0A369Y0J3-F1
#
_cell.length_a   1.000
_cell.length_b   1.000
_cell.length_c   1.000
_cell.angle_alpha   90.00
_cell.angle_beta   90.00
_cell.angle_gamma   90.00
#
_symmetry.space_group_name_H-M   'P 1'
#
loop_
_entity.id
_entity.type
_entity.pdbx_description
1 polymer ?
#
loop_
_entity_poly.entity_id
_entity_poly.type
_entity_poly.pdbx_seq_one_letter_code
_entity_poly.pdbx_strand_id
1 'polypeptide(L)'
;MKNLIKQQQWSWFISGIVLGLIFIIAVVLVKPIGVSTQFVIFDGVVWNSVQELVIEEAGAESGYSSFNAYINKSGGKYAESIANPLNYSFIFVFAMILGGFTASKLQDKKVKKDEQSLPKVWKDRFGKSPKKRYLASFLGGILVLFGARLAGGCTSGHMMSGMMQTSVSGYLFTLGTFAVAVPAAIILYKGDKI
;
A
#
# COMPACT_ATOMS: atom_id res chain seq x y z
N MET A 1 28.35 -17.15 11.42
CA MET A 1 27.00 -16.56 11.52
C MET A 1 26.70 -15.78 10.26
N LYS A 2 25.71 -16.19 9.45
CA LYS A 2 25.30 -15.39 8.27
C LYS A 2 24.69 -14.08 8.78
N ASN A 3 25.10 -12.96 8.21
CA ASN A 3 24.63 -11.64 8.60
C ASN A 3 23.13 -11.53 8.26
N LEU A 4 22.25 -11.62 9.27
CA LEU A 4 20.79 -11.75 9.09
C LEU A 4 20.24 -10.66 8.16
N ILE A 5 20.75 -9.44 8.31
CA ILE A 5 20.37 -8.24 7.55
C ILE A 5 20.62 -8.38 6.04
N LYS A 6 21.66 -9.12 5.63
CA LYS A 6 22.06 -9.22 4.22
C LYS A 6 21.38 -10.37 3.48
N GLN A 7 20.56 -11.17 4.17
CA GLN A 7 19.85 -12.29 3.57
C GLN A 7 18.74 -11.81 2.63
N GLN A 8 18.55 -12.53 1.52
CA GLN A 8 17.51 -12.21 0.53
C GLN A 8 16.10 -12.41 1.09
N GLN A 9 15.92 -13.41 1.95
CA GLN A 9 14.66 -13.74 2.60
C GLN A 9 14.93 -14.17 4.04
N TRP A 10 14.17 -13.64 4.98
CA TRP A 10 14.17 -14.09 6.36
C TRP A 10 13.19 -15.26 6.52
N SER A 11 13.32 -16.03 7.59
CA SER A 11 12.29 -17.03 7.90
C SER A 11 10.96 -16.33 8.18
N TRP A 12 9.85 -17.01 7.87
CA TRP A 12 8.51 -16.47 8.12
C TRP A 12 8.32 -16.10 9.60
N PHE A 13 8.93 -16.85 10.51
CA PHE A 13 8.84 -16.64 11.95
C PHE A 13 9.53 -15.33 12.38
N ILE A 14 10.79 -15.13 11.97
CA ILE A 14 11.52 -13.89 12.29
C ILE A 14 10.84 -12.69 11.63
N SER A 15 10.43 -12.83 10.37
CA SER A 15 9.72 -11.77 9.65
C SER A 15 8.41 -11.40 10.35
N GLY A 16 7.65 -12.40 10.81
CA GLY A 16 6.39 -12.21 11.52
C GLY A 16 6.58 -11.50 12.86
N ILE A 17 7.58 -11.88 13.66
CA ILE A 17 7.89 -11.21 14.93
C ILE A 17 8.29 -9.75 14.69
N VAL A 18 9.24 -9.51 13.78
CA VAL A 18 9.71 -8.14 13.51
C VAL A 18 8.59 -7.27 12.96
N LEU A 19 7.78 -7.80 12.05
CA LEU A 19 6.61 -7.10 11.54
C LEU A 19 5.62 -6.78 12.67
N GLY A 20 5.24 -7.77 13.48
CA GLY A 20 4.32 -7.59 14.61
C GLY A 20 4.81 -6.53 15.61
N LEU A 21 6.09 -6.53 15.95
CA LEU A 21 6.69 -5.50 16.82
C LEU A 21 6.60 -4.10 16.20
N ILE A 22 6.89 -3.95 14.90
CA ILE A 22 6.76 -2.66 14.20
C ILE A 22 5.31 -2.17 14.25
N PHE A 23 4.34 -3.06 14.04
CA PHE A 23 2.93 -2.72 14.10
C PHE A 23 2.49 -2.29 15.52
N ILE A 24 2.95 -2.98 16.56
CA ILE A 24 2.68 -2.60 17.96
C ILE A 24 3.25 -1.21 18.23
N ILE A 25 4.51 -0.97 17.85
CA ILE A 25 5.18 0.33 18.02
C ILE A 25 4.40 1.43 17.28
N ALA A 26 3.97 1.19 16.04
CA ALA A 26 3.21 2.16 15.26
C ALA A 26 1.86 2.51 15.92
N VAL A 27 1.14 1.52 16.45
CA VAL A 27 -0.14 1.72 17.14
C VAL A 27 0.05 2.46 18.47
N VAL A 28 1.06 2.09 19.26
CA VAL A 28 1.35 2.72 20.56
C VAL A 28 1.79 4.16 20.39
N LEU A 29 2.61 4.46 19.38
CA LEU A 29 3.19 5.80 19.21
C LEU A 29 2.31 6.74 18.41
N VAL A 30 1.56 6.25 17.42
CA VAL A 30 0.86 7.14 16.47
C VAL A 30 -0.55 6.65 16.13
N LYS A 31 -0.67 5.66 15.25
CA LYS A 31 -1.94 5.11 14.76
C LYS A 31 -1.72 3.82 13.96
N PRO A 32 -2.77 3.00 13.75
CA PRO A 32 -2.67 1.84 12.88
C PRO A 32 -2.21 2.20 11.47
N ILE A 33 -1.42 1.32 10.86
CA ILE A 33 -0.78 1.54 9.57
C ILE A 33 -1.81 1.45 8.44
N GLY A 34 -1.84 2.47 7.57
CA GLY A 34 -2.69 2.50 6.39
C GLY A 34 -2.08 3.35 5.30
N VAL A 35 -2.17 2.89 4.05
CA VAL A 35 -1.45 3.48 2.92
C VAL A 35 -2.37 4.06 1.85
N SER A 36 -3.52 3.41 1.57
CA SER A 36 -4.38 3.79 0.44
C SER A 36 -4.90 5.23 0.50
N THR A 37 -5.09 5.79 1.69
CA THR A 37 -5.51 7.20 1.86
C THR A 37 -4.50 8.17 1.29
N GLN A 38 -3.19 7.88 1.36
CA GLN A 38 -2.15 8.81 0.92
C GLN A 38 -2.17 9.08 -0.58
N PHE A 39 -2.68 8.15 -1.39
CA PHE A 39 -2.91 8.38 -2.81
C PHE A 39 -3.98 9.46 -3.02
N VAL A 40 -5.09 9.40 -2.28
CA VAL A 40 -6.15 10.41 -2.33
C VAL A 40 -5.63 11.77 -1.87
N ILE A 41 -4.84 11.80 -0.79
CA ILE A 41 -4.28 13.07 -0.30
C ILE A 41 -3.31 13.65 -1.32
N PHE A 42 -2.47 12.82 -1.95
CA PHE A 42 -1.56 13.28 -3.00
C PHE A 42 -2.31 13.88 -4.19
N ASP A 43 -3.34 13.19 -4.68
CA ASP A 43 -4.20 13.70 -5.76
C ASP A 43 -4.89 15.00 -5.33
N GLY A 44 -5.35 15.09 -4.08
CA GLY A 44 -5.93 16.30 -3.49
C GLY A 44 -4.96 17.46 -3.41
N VAL A 45 -3.69 17.23 -3.06
CA VAL A 45 -2.63 18.26 -3.05
C VAL A 45 -2.38 18.77 -4.46
N VAL A 46 -2.29 17.87 -5.45
CA VAL A 46 -2.12 18.25 -6.86
C VAL A 46 -3.32 19.08 -7.33
N TRP A 47 -4.54 18.64 -7.02
CA TRP A 47 -5.75 19.37 -7.41
C TRP A 47 -5.87 20.73 -6.71
N ASN A 48 -5.50 20.81 -5.44
CA ASN A 48 -5.50 22.06 -4.67
C ASN A 48 -4.56 23.13 -5.26
N SER A 49 -3.51 22.71 -5.99
CA SER A 49 -2.61 23.64 -6.69
C SER A 49 -3.23 24.28 -7.94
N VAL A 50 -4.29 23.69 -8.48
CA VAL A 50 -5.01 24.18 -9.68
C VAL A 50 -6.28 24.93 -9.27
N GLN A 51 -6.96 24.47 -8.24
CA GLN A 51 -8.19 25.05 -7.72
C GLN A 51 -8.17 24.97 -6.19
N GLU A 52 -8.48 26.07 -5.51
CA GLU A 52 -8.60 26.11 -4.05
C GLU A 52 -9.70 25.13 -3.58
N LEU A 53 -9.25 23.98 -3.08
CA LEU A 53 -10.08 22.82 -2.77
C LEU A 53 -10.35 22.71 -1.28
N VAL A 54 -9.48 23.29 -0.46
CA VAL A 54 -9.51 23.25 1.01
C VAL A 54 -9.62 24.67 1.55
N ILE A 55 -10.49 24.86 2.52
CA ILE A 55 -10.68 26.13 3.22
C ILE A 55 -10.51 25.88 4.72
N GLU A 56 -9.93 26.85 5.42
CA GLU A 56 -9.90 26.87 6.89
C GLU A 56 -11.29 27.22 7.44
N GLU A 57 -11.89 26.32 8.22
CA GLU A 57 -13.21 26.52 8.81
C GLU A 57 -13.14 26.24 10.30
N ALA A 58 -13.21 27.30 11.12
CA ALA A 58 -13.07 27.22 12.57
C ALA A 58 -14.17 26.37 13.27
N GLY A 59 -15.26 26.04 12.57
CA GLY A 59 -16.32 25.15 13.05
C GLY A 59 -16.13 23.67 12.69
N ALA A 60 -15.16 23.32 11.86
CA ALA A 60 -14.88 21.93 11.47
C ALA A 60 -14.01 21.22 12.53
N GLU A 61 -14.27 19.93 12.79
CA GLU A 61 -13.52 19.15 13.79
C GLU A 61 -12.00 19.14 13.55
N SER A 62 -11.57 19.22 12.29
CA SER A 62 -10.15 19.28 11.90
C SER A 62 -9.62 20.70 11.66
N GLY A 63 -10.47 21.74 11.78
CA GLY A 63 -10.14 23.11 11.41
C GLY A 63 -10.10 23.40 9.90
N TYR A 64 -10.28 22.37 9.07
CA TYR A 64 -10.32 22.46 7.61
C TYR A 64 -11.59 21.83 7.04
N SER A 65 -12.06 22.38 5.93
CA SER A 65 -13.24 21.94 5.21
C SER A 65 -12.97 21.94 3.70
N SER A 66 -13.79 21.23 2.94
CA SER A 66 -13.68 21.20 1.49
C SER A 66 -15.06 21.20 0.86
N PHE A 67 -15.20 21.89 -0.27
CA PHE A 67 -16.41 21.82 -1.10
C PHE A 67 -16.68 20.42 -1.63
N ASN A 68 -15.66 19.56 -1.72
CA ASN A 68 -15.82 18.18 -2.14
C ASN A 68 -16.22 17.30 -0.94
N ALA A 69 -17.43 16.73 -0.99
CA ALA A 69 -17.98 15.87 0.07
C ALA A 69 -17.08 14.66 0.40
N TYR A 70 -16.32 14.14 -0.56
CA TYR A 70 -15.40 13.03 -0.33
C TYR A 70 -14.17 13.47 0.48
N ILE A 71 -13.66 14.68 0.23
CA ILE A 71 -12.52 15.26 0.94
C ILE A 71 -12.95 15.80 2.31
N ASN A 72 -14.18 16.27 2.43
CA ASN A 72 -14.74 16.71 3.71
C ASN A 72 -15.16 15.53 4.62
N LYS A 73 -14.95 14.29 4.18
CA LYS A 73 -15.27 13.10 4.97
C LYS A 73 -14.50 13.11 6.30
N SER A 74 -15.12 12.51 7.33
CA SER A 74 -14.55 12.39 8.67
C SER A 74 -14.19 13.74 9.30
N GLY A 75 -15.03 14.76 9.10
CA GLY A 75 -14.88 16.08 9.71
C GLY A 75 -13.74 16.91 9.12
N GLY A 76 -13.44 16.71 7.82
CA GLY A 76 -12.38 17.45 7.13
C GLY A 76 -10.97 16.87 7.29
N LYS A 77 -10.78 15.69 7.89
CA LYS A 77 -9.44 15.08 8.08
C LYS A 77 -8.63 14.91 6.80
N TYR A 78 -9.29 14.68 5.65
CA TYR A 78 -8.56 14.64 4.38
C TYR A 78 -8.21 16.04 3.90
N ALA A 79 -9.09 17.02 4.11
CA ALA A 79 -8.80 18.44 3.84
C ALA A 79 -7.60 18.93 4.66
N GLU A 80 -7.56 18.63 5.96
CA GLU A 80 -6.42 18.90 6.85
C GLU A 80 -5.13 18.24 6.33
N SER A 81 -5.21 16.97 5.93
CA SER A 81 -4.05 16.23 5.39
C SER A 81 -3.58 16.76 4.04
N ILE A 82 -4.47 17.37 3.24
CA ILE A 82 -4.13 18.03 1.97
C ILE A 82 -3.46 19.38 2.25
N ALA A 83 -3.99 20.16 3.19
CA ALA A 83 -3.38 21.43 3.62
C ALA A 83 -2.00 21.22 4.24
N ASN A 84 -1.84 20.13 5.01
CA ASN A 84 -0.59 19.75 5.67
C ASN A 84 -0.08 18.39 5.14
N PRO A 85 0.55 18.37 3.94
CA PRO A 85 0.94 17.13 3.28
C PRO A 85 2.09 16.40 3.98
N LEU A 86 2.91 17.08 4.79
CA LEU A 86 3.99 16.44 5.56
C LEU A 86 3.51 15.79 6.86
N ASN A 87 2.42 15.03 6.77
CA ASN A 87 1.91 14.27 7.90
C ASN A 87 2.62 12.91 8.07
N TYR A 88 2.40 12.28 9.22
CA TYR A 88 2.96 10.97 9.56
C TYR A 88 2.77 9.92 8.46
N SER A 89 1.58 9.87 7.85
CA SER A 89 1.25 8.83 6.88
C SER A 89 2.01 9.02 5.55
N PHE A 90 2.23 10.25 5.12
CA PHE A 90 3.09 10.52 3.96
C PHE A 90 4.55 10.16 4.26
N ILE A 91 5.08 10.60 5.40
CA ILE A 91 6.43 10.25 5.83
C ILE A 91 6.60 8.73 5.90
N PHE A 92 5.59 8.02 6.42
CA PHE A 92 5.57 6.57 6.47
C PHE A 92 5.65 5.93 5.06
N VAL A 93 4.89 6.43 4.08
CA VAL A 93 4.96 5.94 2.69
C VAL A 93 6.34 6.16 2.09
N PHE A 94 6.92 7.34 2.26
CA PHE A 94 8.29 7.62 1.82
C PHE A 94 9.31 6.71 2.52
N ALA A 95 9.18 6.51 3.83
CA ALA A 95 10.05 5.64 4.61
C ALA A 95 9.97 4.18 4.14
N MET A 96 8.79 3.68 3.74
CA MET A 96 8.67 2.33 3.15
C MET A 96 9.41 2.22 1.81
N ILE A 97 9.31 3.23 0.95
CA ILE A 97 10.02 3.24 -0.34
C ILE A 97 11.54 3.24 -0.10
N LEU A 98 12.02 4.14 0.77
CA LEU A 98 13.43 4.23 1.13
C LEU A 98 13.93 2.95 1.81
N GLY A 99 13.14 2.39 2.74
CA GLY A 99 13.46 1.14 3.44
C GLY A 99 13.55 -0.06 2.49
N GLY A 100 12.62 -0.17 1.53
CA GLY A 100 12.68 -1.20 0.50
C GLY A 100 13.90 -1.05 -0.41
N PHE A 101 14.23 0.19 -0.78
CA PHE A 101 15.41 0.49 -1.58
C PHE A 101 16.72 0.17 -0.84
N THR A 102 16.85 0.60 0.42
CA THR A 102 18.04 0.30 1.24
C THR A 102 18.17 -1.19 1.49
N ALA A 103 17.09 -1.90 1.82
CA ALA A 103 17.09 -3.35 1.95
C ALA A 103 17.57 -4.03 0.67
N SER A 104 17.07 -3.62 -0.50
CA SER A 104 17.51 -4.15 -1.80
C SER A 104 19.02 -3.91 -2.04
N LYS A 105 19.56 -2.77 -1.60
CA LYS A 105 20.99 -2.45 -1.72
C LYS A 105 21.87 -3.23 -0.74
N LEU A 106 21.37 -3.57 0.44
CA LEU A 106 22.14 -4.29 1.47
C LEU A 106 22.20 -5.81 1.28
N GLN A 107 21.28 -6.39 0.49
CA GLN A 107 21.27 -7.83 0.22
C GLN A 107 22.54 -8.32 -0.50
N ASP A 108 23.13 -9.41 -0.02
CA ASP A 108 24.33 -10.03 -0.63
C ASP A 108 24.01 -10.62 -2.01
N LYS A 109 22.86 -11.29 -2.13
CA LYS A 109 22.42 -11.90 -3.38
C LYS A 109 21.47 -10.95 -4.12
N LYS A 110 21.96 -10.37 -5.23
CA LYS A 110 21.14 -9.52 -6.09
C LYS A 110 20.23 -10.34 -6.99
N VAL A 111 19.00 -9.88 -7.16
CA VAL A 111 18.10 -10.39 -8.21
C VAL A 111 18.72 -10.06 -9.57
N LYS A 112 18.74 -11.02 -10.49
CA LYS A 112 19.29 -10.81 -11.83
C LYS A 112 18.55 -9.67 -12.53
N LYS A 113 19.26 -8.79 -13.25
CA LYS A 113 18.67 -7.59 -13.88
C LYS A 113 17.50 -7.91 -14.82
N ASP A 114 17.58 -9.06 -15.51
CA ASP A 114 16.53 -9.53 -16.41
C ASP A 114 15.29 -10.06 -15.68
N GLU A 115 15.44 -10.55 -14.44
CA GLU A 115 14.32 -10.99 -13.59
C GLU A 115 13.66 -9.84 -12.84
N GLN A 116 14.37 -8.72 -12.62
CA GLN A 116 13.79 -7.51 -12.02
C GLN A 116 12.66 -6.95 -12.89
N SER A 117 12.93 -6.80 -14.20
CA SER A 117 11.96 -6.27 -15.16
C SER A 117 11.01 -7.34 -15.72
N LEU A 118 11.44 -8.61 -15.79
CA LEU A 118 10.63 -9.71 -16.31
C LEU A 118 10.89 -11.03 -15.53
N PRO A 119 10.11 -11.30 -14.47
CA PRO A 119 10.11 -12.56 -13.76
C PRO A 119 9.78 -13.70 -14.69
N LYS A 120 10.36 -14.87 -14.40
CA LYS A 120 10.12 -16.11 -15.14
C LYS A 120 8.62 -16.39 -15.33
N VAL A 121 7.82 -16.27 -14.27
CA VAL A 121 6.37 -16.51 -14.30
C VAL A 121 5.64 -15.63 -15.33
N TRP A 122 6.06 -14.36 -15.49
CA TRP A 122 5.49 -13.49 -16.52
C TRP A 122 6.00 -13.88 -17.92
N LYS A 123 7.29 -14.15 -18.06
CA LYS A 123 7.91 -14.57 -19.33
C LYS A 123 7.23 -15.82 -19.88
N ASP A 124 7.00 -16.81 -19.02
CA ASP A 124 6.44 -18.11 -19.37
C ASP A 124 4.96 -17.99 -19.82
N ARG A 125 4.19 -17.07 -19.20
CA ARG A 125 2.75 -16.91 -19.50
C ARG A 125 2.43 -15.86 -20.57
N PHE A 126 3.09 -14.71 -20.53
CA PHE A 126 2.75 -13.53 -21.34
C PHE A 126 3.87 -13.09 -22.30
N GLY A 127 4.97 -13.86 -22.34
CA GLY A 127 6.11 -13.61 -23.20
C GLY A 127 7.10 -12.57 -22.66
N LYS A 128 8.10 -12.26 -23.49
CA LYS A 128 9.31 -11.50 -23.09
C LYS A 128 9.17 -9.97 -23.20
N SER A 129 7.96 -9.40 -23.18
CA SER A 129 7.76 -7.95 -23.37
C SER A 129 7.68 -7.19 -22.04
N PRO A 130 8.68 -6.35 -21.67
CA PRO A 130 8.63 -5.55 -20.45
C PRO A 130 7.51 -4.51 -20.47
N LYS A 131 7.27 -3.88 -21.64
CA LYS A 131 6.23 -2.87 -21.82
C LYS A 131 4.84 -3.42 -21.48
N LYS A 132 4.53 -4.65 -21.93
CA LYS A 132 3.27 -5.33 -21.59
C LYS A 132 3.13 -5.54 -20.09
N ARG A 133 4.21 -5.94 -19.41
CA ARG A 133 4.21 -6.13 -17.94
C ARG A 133 3.98 -4.83 -17.19
N TYR A 134 4.67 -3.76 -17.56
CA TYR A 134 4.51 -2.47 -16.92
C TYR A 134 3.10 -1.92 -17.12
N LEU A 135 2.55 -2.01 -18.33
CA LEU A 135 1.18 -1.61 -18.60
C LEU A 135 0.18 -2.43 -17.78
N ALA A 136 0.32 -3.76 -17.76
CA ALA A 136 -0.56 -4.62 -16.96
C ALA A 136 -0.45 -4.33 -15.45
N SER A 137 0.76 -4.09 -14.94
CA SER A 137 1.00 -3.77 -13.53
C SER A 137 0.44 -2.40 -13.16
N PHE A 138 0.52 -1.42 -14.07
CA PHE A 138 -0.06 -0.10 -13.89
C PHE A 138 -1.60 -0.16 -13.86
N LEU A 139 -2.21 -0.82 -14.84
CA LEU A 139 -3.67 -1.03 -14.88
C LEU A 139 -4.15 -1.84 -13.68
N GLY A 140 -3.40 -2.87 -13.26
CA GLY A 140 -3.65 -3.60 -12.03
C GLY A 140 -3.59 -2.71 -10.79
N GLY A 141 -2.62 -1.78 -10.74
CA GLY A 141 -2.52 -0.78 -9.68
C GLY A 141 -3.75 0.13 -9.57
N ILE A 142 -4.28 0.60 -10.70
CA ILE A 142 -5.53 1.37 -10.75
C ILE A 142 -6.69 0.56 -10.16
N LEU A 143 -6.86 -0.69 -10.58
CA LEU A 143 -7.92 -1.57 -10.08
C LEU A 143 -7.77 -1.84 -8.57
N VAL A 144 -6.54 -2.09 -8.10
CA VAL A 144 -6.26 -2.30 -6.67
C VAL A 144 -6.56 -1.05 -5.86
N LEU A 145 -6.16 0.13 -6.33
CA LEU A 145 -6.41 1.39 -5.63
C LEU A 145 -7.91 1.70 -5.59
N PHE A 146 -8.61 1.54 -6.72
CA PHE A 146 -10.05 1.69 -6.81
C PHE A 146 -10.77 0.77 -5.83
N GLY A 147 -10.45 -0.54 -5.86
CA GLY A 147 -11.02 -1.52 -4.95
C GLY A 147 -10.72 -1.22 -3.48
N ALA A 148 -9.49 -0.81 -3.15
CA ALA A 148 -9.12 -0.45 -1.78
C ALA A 148 -9.88 0.79 -1.27
N ARG A 149 -10.19 1.76 -2.12
CA ARG A 149 -10.99 2.93 -1.72
C ARG A 149 -12.48 2.60 -1.62
N LEU A 150 -12.99 1.74 -2.50
CA LEU A 150 -14.35 1.20 -2.41
C LEU A 150 -14.56 0.40 -1.12
N ALA A 151 -13.60 -0.45 -0.75
CA ALA A 151 -13.63 -1.26 0.46
C ALA A 151 -13.37 -0.46 1.75
N GLY A 152 -12.98 0.83 1.65
CA GLY A 152 -12.64 1.66 2.80
C GLY A 152 -11.24 1.41 3.38
N GLY A 153 -10.43 0.53 2.78
CA GLY A 153 -9.03 0.32 3.16
C GLY A 153 -8.31 -0.71 2.29
N CYS A 154 -6.99 -0.79 2.48
CA CYS A 154 -6.10 -1.70 1.75
C CYS A 154 -5.62 -2.85 2.64
N THR A 155 -4.76 -3.72 2.10
CA THR A 155 -4.13 -4.83 2.82
C THR A 155 -3.43 -4.38 4.11
N SER A 156 -2.72 -3.25 4.12
CA SER A 156 -2.11 -2.74 5.35
C SER A 156 -3.13 -2.27 6.38
N GLY A 157 -4.21 -1.61 5.96
CA GLY A 157 -5.25 -1.08 6.85
C GLY A 157 -6.23 -2.12 7.36
N HIS A 158 -6.91 -2.86 6.47
CA HIS A 158 -7.94 -3.83 6.85
C HIS A 158 -7.37 -5.20 7.21
N MET A 159 -6.46 -5.74 6.41
CA MET A 159 -5.91 -7.07 6.67
C MET A 159 -4.91 -7.00 7.84
N MET A 160 -3.80 -6.27 7.72
CA MET A 160 -2.78 -6.26 8.77
C MET A 160 -3.25 -5.51 10.02
N SER A 161 -3.55 -4.21 9.91
CA SER A 161 -3.98 -3.41 11.07
C SER A 161 -5.34 -3.82 11.62
N GLY A 162 -6.31 -4.11 10.76
CA GLY A 162 -7.67 -4.47 11.18
C GLY A 162 -7.75 -5.82 11.87
N MET A 163 -7.04 -6.86 11.41
CA MET A 163 -7.07 -8.17 12.07
C MET A 163 -6.37 -8.18 13.43
N MET A 164 -5.26 -7.43 13.61
CA MET A 164 -4.64 -7.33 14.95
C MET A 164 -5.55 -6.63 15.96
N GLN A 165 -6.37 -5.68 15.49
CA GLN A 165 -7.40 -5.01 16.30
C GLN A 165 -8.69 -5.84 16.41
N THR A 166 -8.67 -7.11 15.96
CA THR A 166 -9.81 -8.04 15.97
C THR A 166 -11.07 -7.49 15.30
N SER A 167 -10.92 -6.57 14.34
CA SER A 167 -12.05 -5.97 13.64
C SER A 167 -12.72 -6.97 12.71
N VAL A 168 -14.05 -7.06 12.80
CA VAL A 168 -14.87 -7.93 11.93
C VAL A 168 -14.64 -7.58 10.45
N SER A 169 -14.56 -6.28 10.14
CA SER A 169 -14.27 -5.81 8.78
C SER A 169 -12.91 -6.27 8.26
N GLY A 170 -11.89 -6.35 9.12
CA GLY A 170 -10.56 -6.86 8.75
C GLY A 170 -10.58 -8.35 8.39
N TYR A 171 -11.29 -9.17 9.17
CA TYR A 171 -11.47 -10.59 8.84
C TYR A 171 -12.25 -10.79 7.55
N LEU A 172 -13.38 -10.10 7.37
CA LEU A 172 -14.19 -10.18 6.15
C LEU A 172 -13.41 -9.73 4.91
N PHE A 173 -12.70 -8.61 5.00
CA PHE A 173 -11.85 -8.11 3.92
C PHE A 173 -10.78 -9.14 3.54
N THR A 174 -10.14 -9.76 4.54
CA THR A 174 -9.09 -10.75 4.33
C THR A 174 -9.65 -11.99 3.64
N LEU A 175 -10.73 -12.57 4.17
CA LEU A 175 -11.38 -13.73 3.57
C LEU A 175 -11.80 -13.48 2.13
N GLY A 176 -12.48 -12.35 1.86
CA GLY A 176 -12.88 -11.97 0.51
C GLY A 176 -11.69 -11.78 -0.43
N THR A 177 -10.63 -11.09 0.03
CA THR A 177 -9.42 -10.87 -0.76
C THR A 177 -8.75 -12.19 -1.12
N PHE A 178 -8.56 -13.10 -0.18
CA PHE A 178 -7.94 -14.41 -0.47
C PHE A 178 -8.85 -15.29 -1.35
N ALA A 179 -10.16 -15.29 -1.09
CA ALA A 179 -11.13 -16.06 -1.87
C ALA A 179 -11.19 -15.64 -3.35
N VAL A 180 -10.89 -14.38 -3.66
CA VAL A 180 -10.84 -13.88 -5.05
C VAL A 180 -9.43 -13.90 -5.62
N ALA A 181 -8.45 -13.38 -4.89
CA ALA A 181 -7.08 -13.19 -5.40
C ALA A 181 -6.37 -14.53 -5.66
N VAL A 182 -6.58 -15.55 -4.83
CA VAL A 182 -5.93 -16.86 -5.04
C VAL A 182 -6.47 -17.55 -6.31
N PRO A 183 -7.80 -17.73 -6.49
CA PRO A 183 -8.32 -18.26 -7.75
C PRO A 183 -7.98 -17.40 -8.95
N ALA A 184 -8.06 -16.07 -8.85
CA ALA A 184 -7.69 -15.18 -9.95
C ALA A 184 -6.22 -15.34 -10.36
N ALA A 185 -5.30 -15.43 -9.39
CA ALA A 185 -3.88 -15.67 -9.66
C ALA A 185 -3.67 -17.03 -10.31
N ILE A 186 -4.34 -18.08 -9.83
CA ILE A 186 -4.30 -19.40 -10.45
C ILE A 186 -4.81 -19.31 -11.88
N ILE A 187 -6.01 -18.80 -12.13
CA ILE A 187 -6.60 -18.72 -13.48
C ILE A 187 -5.72 -17.92 -14.44
N LEU A 188 -5.19 -16.78 -14.00
CA LEU A 188 -4.40 -15.87 -14.83
C LEU A 188 -3.04 -16.48 -15.21
N TYR A 189 -2.39 -17.14 -14.26
CA TYR A 189 -1.04 -17.70 -14.42
C TYR A 189 -1.01 -19.21 -14.65
N LYS A 190 -2.15 -19.89 -14.68
CA LYS A 190 -2.27 -21.29 -15.10
C LYS A 190 -1.95 -21.35 -16.59
N GLY A 191 -0.69 -21.67 -16.88
CA GLY A 191 -0.23 -22.02 -18.22
C GLY A 191 -0.47 -23.50 -18.50
N ASP A 192 -0.80 -23.82 -19.75
CA ASP A 192 -0.63 -25.16 -20.28
C ASP A 192 0.85 -25.53 -20.16
N LYS A 193 1.14 -26.75 -19.74
CA LYS A 193 2.50 -27.30 -19.76
C LYS A 193 3.00 -27.19 -21.20
N ILE A 194 3.89 -26.24 -21.50
CA ILE A 194 4.74 -26.31 -22.70
C ILE A 194 5.83 -27.33 -22.41
#